data_AF-K7MPC8-F1
#
_entry.id   AF-K7MPC8-F1
#
_cell.length_a   1.000
_cell.length_b   1.000
_cell.length_c   1.000
_cell.angle_alpha   90.00
_cell.angle_beta   90.00
_cell.angle_gamma   90.00
#
_symmetry.space_group_name_H-M   'P 1'
#
loop_
_entity.id
_entity.type
_entity.pdbx_description
1 polymer ?
#
loop_
_entity_poly.entity_id
_entity_poly.type
_entity_poly.pdbx_seq_one_letter_code
_entity_poly.pdbx_strand_id
1 'polypeptide(L)'
;MARGFLNTLPANQYTAVSLNALLQMAGFALYKRYKSQFLKMLNVVSENFLVDLKSRNIPELTRTVTEIQTYIEDKKFLQEPERWRQQPNYAPNGRFNNY
;
A
#
# COMPACT_ATOMS: atom_id res chain seq x y z
N MET A 1 -10.32 13.25 17.46
CA MET A 1 -10.87 11.97 17.92
C MET A 1 -11.03 11.04 16.72
N ALA A 2 -10.01 10.23 16.39
CA ALA A 2 -10.06 9.14 15.38
C ALA A 2 -8.80 8.25 15.46
N ARG A 3 -8.19 8.13 16.65
CA ARG A 3 -6.87 7.47 16.85
C ARG A 3 -6.98 5.93 16.95
N GLY A 4 -8.12 5.35 16.57
CA GLY A 4 -8.49 3.98 16.92
C GLY A 4 -8.20 2.92 15.87
N PHE A 5 -8.64 3.11 14.62
CA PHE A 5 -8.81 1.95 13.72
C PHE A 5 -7.52 1.21 13.33
N LEU A 6 -6.39 1.91 13.14
CA LEU A 6 -5.13 1.26 12.78
C LEU A 6 -4.43 0.63 14.00
N ASN A 7 -4.57 1.25 15.17
CA ASN A 7 -3.99 0.71 16.41
C ASN A 7 -4.72 -0.55 16.91
N THR A 8 -5.90 -0.84 16.35
CA THR A 8 -6.72 -2.00 16.73
C THR A 8 -6.75 -3.08 15.65
N LEU A 9 -5.97 -2.96 14.56
CA LEU A 9 -5.96 -4.01 13.54
C LEU A 9 -5.41 -5.29 14.16
N PRO A 10 -6.18 -6.39 14.17
CA PRO A 10 -5.68 -7.64 14.69
C PRO A 10 -4.49 -8.06 13.83
N ALA A 11 -3.32 -8.19 14.44
CA ALA A 11 -2.10 -8.71 13.82
C ALA A 11 -2.25 -10.21 13.51
N ASN A 12 -3.16 -10.54 12.60
CA ASN A 12 -3.41 -11.90 12.14
C ASN A 12 -2.94 -12.08 10.69
N GLN A 13 -2.86 -13.34 10.27
CA GLN A 13 -2.40 -13.72 8.94
C GLN A 13 -3.16 -13.05 7.80
N TYR A 14 -4.49 -12.96 7.92
CA TYR A 14 -5.34 -12.41 6.87
C TYR A 14 -5.10 -10.92 6.71
N THR A 15 -5.05 -10.17 7.82
CA THR A 15 -4.76 -8.74 7.80
C THR A 15 -3.38 -8.46 7.24
N ALA A 16 -2.37 -9.29 7.55
CA ALA A 16 -1.03 -9.14 6.99
C ALA A 16 -1.03 -9.32 5.46
N VAL A 17 -1.64 -10.39 4.97
CA VAL A 17 -1.72 -10.67 3.52
C VAL A 17 -2.53 -9.59 2.79
N SER A 18 -3.67 -9.18 3.34
CA SER A 18 -4.49 -8.11 2.77
C SER A 18 -3.75 -6.76 2.74
N LEU A 19 -3.02 -6.44 3.80
CA LEU A 19 -2.22 -5.21 3.86
C LEU A 19 -1.10 -5.23 2.81
N ASN A 20 -0.37 -6.34 2.68
CA ASN A 20 0.67 -6.48 1.65
C ASN A 20 0.07 -6.26 0.25
N ALA A 21 -1.04 -6.94 -0.06
CA ALA A 21 -1.72 -6.79 -1.35
C ALA A 21 -2.19 -5.33 -1.60
N LEU A 22 -2.76 -4.67 -0.60
CA LEU A 22 -3.18 -3.27 -0.68
C LEU A 22 -2.00 -2.33 -0.98
N LEU A 23 -0.86 -2.51 -0.29
CA LEU A 23 0.33 -1.70 -0.50
C LEU A 23 0.88 -1.88 -1.92
N GLN A 24 0.97 -3.12 -2.40
CA GLN A 24 1.46 -3.41 -3.75
C GLN A 24 0.54 -2.85 -4.84
N MET A 25 -0.78 -2.90 -4.65
CA MET A 25 -1.75 -2.45 -5.67
C MET A 25 -2.00 -0.94 -5.64
N ALA A 26 -2.13 -0.36 -4.44
CA ALA A 26 -2.65 0.99 -4.27
C ALA A 26 -1.67 1.93 -3.56
N GLY A 27 -0.57 1.44 -2.98
CA GLY A 27 0.30 2.26 -2.14
C GLY A 27 0.91 3.46 -2.89
N PHE A 28 1.24 3.31 -4.18
CA PHE A 28 1.66 4.46 -5.01
C PHE A 28 0.58 5.53 -5.15
N ALA A 29 -0.65 5.12 -5.48
CA ALA A 29 -1.78 6.05 -5.62
C ALA A 29 -2.14 6.72 -4.28
N LEU A 30 -2.12 5.95 -3.18
CA LEU A 30 -2.35 6.45 -1.82
C LEU A 30 -1.27 7.46 -1.43
N TYR A 31 0.00 7.17 -1.70
CA TYR A 31 1.08 8.13 -1.46
C TYR A 31 0.89 9.40 -2.29
N LYS A 32 0.58 9.30 -3.59
CA LYS A 32 0.34 10.49 -4.43
C LYS A 32 -0.80 11.35 -3.91
N ARG A 33 -1.88 10.73 -3.42
CA ARG A 33 -3.07 11.45 -2.95
C ARG A 33 -2.92 12.04 -1.55
N TYR A 34 -2.36 11.29 -0.61
CA TYR A 34 -2.41 11.62 0.82
C TYR A 34 -1.05 11.98 1.41
N LYS A 35 0.05 11.74 0.70
CA LYS A 35 1.42 12.16 1.04
C LYS A 35 1.77 11.83 2.50
N SER A 36 1.87 12.85 3.36
CA SER A 36 2.26 12.70 4.76
C SER A 36 1.29 11.86 5.58
N GLN A 37 -0.01 11.85 5.27
CA GLN A 37 -0.96 10.99 5.99
C GLN A 37 -0.73 9.51 5.70
N PHE A 38 -0.38 9.17 4.45
CA PHE A 38 -0.01 7.80 4.10
C PHE A 38 1.30 7.39 4.80
N LEU A 39 2.29 8.28 4.87
CA LEU A 39 3.52 7.99 5.61
C LEU A 39 3.27 7.76 7.11
N LYS A 40 2.34 8.52 7.73
CA LYS A 40 1.93 8.28 9.12
C LYS A 40 1.30 6.91 9.30
N MET A 41 0.47 6.46 8.35
CA MET A 41 -0.08 5.11 8.36
C MET A 41 1.03 4.06 8.27
N LEU A 42 1.99 4.22 7.34
CA LEU A 42 3.12 3.30 7.23
C LEU A 42 3.97 3.25 8.50
N ASN A 43 4.13 4.38 9.18
CA ASN A 43 4.82 4.44 10.46
C ASN A 43 4.13 3.56 11.52
N VAL A 44 2.81 3.68 11.66
CA VAL A 44 2.01 2.84 12.57
C VAL A 44 2.10 1.36 12.18
N VAL A 45 2.09 1.05 10.89
CA VAL A 45 2.28 -0.33 10.41
C VAL A 45 3.64 -0.86 10.83
N SER A 46 4.71 -0.08 10.62
CA SER A 46 6.07 -0.50 10.94
C SER A 46 6.31 -0.64 12.43
N GLU A 47 5.86 0.32 13.23
CA GLU A 47 6.14 0.41 14.66
C GLU A 47 5.27 -0.51 15.51
N ASN A 48 4.03 -0.76 15.11
CA ASN A 48 3.08 -1.55 15.90
C ASN A 48 2.76 -2.87 15.19
N PHE A 49 2.15 -2.80 14.01
CA PHE A 49 1.57 -3.98 13.36
C PHE A 49 2.62 -5.04 12.99
N LEU A 50 3.75 -4.63 12.41
CA LEU A 50 4.82 -5.57 12.07
C LEU A 50 5.56 -6.10 13.31
N VAL A 51 5.71 -5.29 14.35
CA VAL A 51 6.30 -5.73 15.63
C VAL A 51 5.43 -6.81 16.27
N ASP A 52 4.12 -6.59 16.32
CA ASP A 52 3.14 -7.54 16.83
C ASP A 52 3.05 -8.83 16.00
N LEU A 53 3.26 -8.74 14.68
CA LEU A 53 3.31 -9.94 13.83
C LEU A 53 4.58 -10.75 14.06
N LYS A 54 5.74 -10.09 14.19
CA LYS A 54 7.03 -10.75 14.43
C LYS A 54 7.06 -11.45 15.79
N SER A 55 6.46 -10.86 16.82
CA SER A 55 6.44 -11.46 18.17
C SER A 55 5.63 -12.77 18.24
N ARG A 56 4.70 -13.00 17.32
CA ARG A 56 3.93 -14.26 17.22
C ARG A 56 4.74 -15.42 16.66
N ASN A 57 5.88 -15.14 16.01
CA ASN A 57 6.79 -16.13 15.45
C ASN A 57 6.11 -17.22 14.58
N ILE A 58 5.16 -16.79 13.73
CA ILE A 58 4.40 -17.67 12.82
C ILE A 58 5.21 -17.82 11.52
N PRO A 59 5.76 -19.01 11.21
CA PRO A 59 6.65 -19.20 10.06
C PRO A 59 6.05 -18.79 8.72
N GLU A 60 4.77 -19.07 8.51
CA GLU A 60 4.02 -18.79 7.29
C GLU A 60 3.92 -17.28 6.99
N LEU A 61 4.03 -16.44 8.01
CA LEU A 61 3.96 -14.98 7.88
C LEU A 61 5.31 -14.31 7.68
N THR A 62 6.42 -15.02 7.90
CA THR A 62 7.78 -14.49 7.78
C THR A 62 8.00 -13.82 6.42
N ARG A 63 7.52 -14.46 5.35
CA ARG A 63 7.61 -13.92 3.99
C ARG A 63 6.80 -12.64 3.84
N THR A 64 5.52 -12.65 4.21
CA THR A 64 4.63 -11.48 4.11
C THR A 64 5.14 -10.30 4.93
N VAL A 65 5.61 -10.55 6.15
CA VAL A 65 6.21 -9.53 7.02
C VAL A 65 7.44 -8.91 6.37
N THR A 66 8.34 -9.75 5.83
CA THR A 66 9.52 -9.29 5.10
C THR A 66 9.13 -8.45 3.88
N GLU A 67 8.16 -8.90 3.09
CA GLU A 67 7.69 -8.17 1.90
C GLU A 67 7.12 -6.79 2.25
N ILE A 68 6.31 -6.67 3.32
CA ILE A 68 5.78 -5.37 3.79
C ILE A 68 6.93 -4.50 4.31
N GLN A 69 7.85 -5.06 5.08
CA GLN A 69 8.98 -4.32 5.63
C GLN A 69 9.86 -3.75 4.50
N THR A 70 10.27 -4.58 3.55
CA THR A 70 11.02 -4.17 2.37
C THR A 70 10.23 -3.13 1.54
N TYR A 71 8.91 -3.27 1.41
CA TYR A 71 8.09 -2.27 0.72
C TYR A 71 8.20 -0.87 1.36
N ILE A 72 8.18 -0.81 2.70
CA ILE A 72 8.26 0.45 3.46
C ILE A 72 9.69 1.01 3.42
N GLU A 73 10.69 0.19 3.72
CA GLU A 73 12.11 0.60 3.82
C GLU A 73 12.66 1.08 2.48
N ASP A 74 12.42 0.33 1.40
CA ASP A 74 12.84 0.71 0.04
C ASP A 74 11.96 1.82 -0.56
N LYS A 75 10.97 2.31 0.19
CA LYS A 75 9.99 3.32 -0.25
C LYS A 75 9.36 2.96 -1.60
N LYS A 76 8.96 1.69 -1.77
CA LYS A 76 8.42 1.18 -3.05
C LYS A 76 7.17 1.92 -3.51
N PHE A 77 6.42 2.54 -2.59
CA PHE A 77 5.30 3.45 -2.90
C PHE A 77 5.69 4.71 -3.70
N LEU A 78 6.98 5.01 -3.89
CA LEU A 78 7.46 6.06 -4.78
C LEU A 78 7.59 5.61 -6.24
N GLN A 79 7.69 4.30 -6.47
CA GLN A 79 7.86 3.72 -7.79
C GLN A 79 6.48 3.64 -8.46
N GLU A 80 6.36 4.30 -9.61
CA GLU A 80 5.15 4.21 -10.41
C GLU A 80 5.00 2.78 -10.96
N PRO A 81 3.89 2.07 -10.67
CA PRO A 81 3.70 0.74 -11.21
C PRO A 81 3.62 0.81 -12.74
N GLU A 82 4.27 -0.12 -13.45
CA GLU A 82 4.27 -0.19 -14.93
C GLU A 82 2.89 0.03 -15.57
N ARG A 83 1.83 -0.42 -14.89
CA ARG A 83 0.43 -0.31 -15.33
C ARG A 83 -0.02 1.14 -15.58
N TRP A 84 0.62 2.13 -14.95
CA TRP A 84 0.30 3.54 -15.12
C TRP A 84 1.00 4.16 -16.32
N ARG A 85 2.14 3.59 -16.77
CA ARG A 85 2.81 4.01 -18.00
C ARG A 85 2.02 3.65 -19.26
N GLN A 86 1.03 2.77 -19.16
CA GLN A 86 0.21 2.29 -20.27
C GLN A 86 -1.20 2.94 -20.32
N GLN A 87 -1.33 4.23 -20.04
CA GLN A 87 -2.42 5.01 -20.64
C GLN A 87 -1.89 5.74 -21.88
N PRO A 88 -1.66 5.05 -23.02
CA PRO A 88 -1.47 5.75 -24.27
C PRO A 88 -2.81 6.40 -24.62
N ASN A 89 -2.82 7.74 -24.65
CA ASN A 89 -3.79 8.59 -25.34
C ASN A 89 -4.99 7.82 -25.94
N TYR A 90 -6.02 7.60 -25.14
CA TYR A 90 -7.36 7.48 -25.69
C TYR A 90 -7.74 8.88 -26.19
N ALA A 91 -7.14 9.28 -27.32
CA ALA A 91 -7.61 10.41 -28.08
C ALA A 91 -8.92 9.94 -28.72
N PRO A 92 -10.08 10.53 -28.38
CA PRO A 92 -11.31 10.25 -29.11
C PRO A 92 -11.21 10.99 -30.44
N ASN A 93 -10.53 10.37 -31.40
CA ASN A 93 -10.52 10.76 -32.81
C ASN A 93 -11.88 10.43 -33.42
N GLY A 94 -12.85 11.29 -33.11
CA GLY A 94 -14.20 11.23 -33.63
C GLY A 94 -14.92 12.54 -33.41
N ARG A 95 -14.25 13.67 -33.67
CA ARG A 95 -14.93 14.96 -33.82
C ARG A 95 -15.77 14.87 -35.09
N PHE A 96 -17.07 14.64 -34.89
CA PHE A 96 -18.11 14.82 -35.88
C PHE A 96 -18.01 16.25 -36.45
N ASN A 97 -17.51 16.36 -37.68
CA ASN A 97 -17.62 17.55 -38.51
C ASN A 97 -19.10 17.72 -38.88
N ASN A 98 -19.67 18.91 -38.65
CA ASN A 98 -20.80 19.50 -39.40
C ASN A 98 -21.20 20.83 -38.73
N TYR A 99 -20.56 21.93 -39.12
CA TYR A 99 -21.13 23.29 -39.17
C TYR A 99 -20.39 24.09 -40.23
#